data_AF-A0A7Z2GK83-F1
#
_entry.id   AF-A0A7Z2GK83-F1
#
_cell.length_a   1.000
_cell.length_b   1.000
_cell.length_c   1.000
_cell.angle_alpha   90.00
_cell.angle_beta   90.00
_cell.angle_gamma   90.00
#
_symmetry.space_group_name_H-M   'P 1'
#
loop_
_entity.id
_entity.type
_entity.pdbx_description
1 polymer ?
#
loop_
_entity_poly.entity_id
_entity_poly.type
_entity_poly.pdbx_seq_one_letter_code
_entity_poly.pdbx_strand_id
1 'polypeptide(L)'
;MAVEYRGFRVTVDAKADATDTQWQCRAELQGIEAQTQQATLPAVVLEIPKLKIDVLMALSVVEQSAKQSIDEWHAKQPAVA
;
A
#
# COMPACT_ATOMS: atom_id res chain seq x y z
N MET A 1 5.95 -6.70 5.49
CA MET A 1 6.12 -5.63 6.52
C MET A 1 4.75 -5.03 6.79
N ALA A 2 4.45 -4.58 8.01
CA ALA A 2 3.18 -3.92 8.30
C ALA A 2 3.41 -2.59 9.03
N VAL A 3 2.66 -1.55 8.63
CA VAL A 3 2.74 -0.20 9.20
C VAL A 3 1.32 0.33 9.42
N GLU A 4 1.10 1.04 10.51
CA GLU A 4 -0.18 1.71 10.77
C GLU A 4 -0.12 3.17 10.30
N TYR A 5 -1.14 3.62 9.58
CA TYR A 5 -1.21 4.95 8.99
C TYR A 5 -2.67 5.43 8.90
N ARG A 6 -2.97 6.56 9.56
CA ARG A 6 -4.28 7.25 9.52
C ARG A 6 -5.49 6.33 9.71
N GLY A 7 -5.41 5.45 10.71
CA GLY A 7 -6.46 4.49 11.03
C GLY A 7 -6.52 3.26 10.12
N PHE A 8 -5.53 3.06 9.23
CA PHE A 8 -5.37 1.85 8.43
C PHE A 8 -4.11 1.10 8.83
N ARG A 9 -4.16 -0.23 8.75
CA ARG A 9 -3.00 -1.10 8.70
C ARG A 9 -2.65 -1.35 7.24
N VAL A 10 -1.42 -0.99 6.88
CA VAL A 10 -0.83 -1.20 5.56
C VAL A 10 0.12 -2.39 5.67
N THR A 11 -0.23 -3.52 5.04
CA THR A 11 0.63 -4.70 4.97
C THR A 11 1.25 -4.77 3.59
N VAL A 12 2.56 -4.61 3.50
CA VAL A 12 3.32 -4.61 2.25
C VAL A 12 4.15 -5.87 2.10
N ASP A 13 4.10 -6.46 0.92
CA ASP A 13 4.87 -7.63 0.53
C ASP A 13 5.48 -7.42 -0.86
N ALA A 14 6.65 -8.00 -1.08
CA ALA A 14 7.30 -8.03 -2.37
C ALA A 14 7.82 -9.44 -2.61
N LYS A 15 7.54 -9.98 -3.79
CA LYS A 15 8.08 -11.25 -4.25
C LYS A 15 8.64 -11.10 -5.66
N ALA A 16 9.56 -11.98 -6.02
CA ALA A 16 9.99 -12.07 -7.41
C ALA A 16 8.83 -12.59 -8.27
N ASP A 17 8.74 -12.10 -9.51
CA ASP A 17 7.89 -12.70 -10.52
C ASP A 17 8.45 -14.06 -10.99
N ALA A 18 7.69 -14.78 -11.83
CA ALA A 18 8.07 -16.11 -12.29
C ALA A 18 9.38 -16.14 -13.10
N THR A 19 9.78 -15.00 -13.68
CA THR A 19 11.01 -14.87 -14.47
C THR A 19 12.18 -14.28 -13.69
N ASP A 20 11.98 -13.96 -12.41
CA ASP A 20 12.95 -13.28 -11.55
C ASP A 20 13.46 -11.92 -12.08
N THR A 21 12.70 -11.27 -12.97
CA THR A 21 13.07 -9.99 -13.59
C THR A 21 12.39 -8.79 -12.93
N GLN A 22 11.30 -9.01 -12.20
CA GLN A 22 10.48 -7.98 -11.57
C GLN A 22 10.15 -8.32 -10.12
N TRP A 23 9.98 -7.27 -9.33
CA TRP A 23 9.34 -7.33 -8.02
C TRP A 23 7.83 -7.16 -8.22
N GLN A 24 7.07 -8.19 -7.85
CA GLN A 24 5.63 -8.11 -7.65
C GLN A 24 5.37 -7.61 -6.23
N CYS A 25 5.08 -6.33 -6.10
CA CYS A 25 4.82 -5.65 -4.84
C CYS A 25 3.33 -5.51 -4.62
N ARG A 26 2.87 -5.76 -3.39
CA ARG A 26 1.45 -5.63 -3.01
C ARG A 26 1.35 -4.96 -1.65
N ALA A 27 0.43 -4.00 -1.52
CA ALA A 27 0.03 -3.43 -0.26
C ALA A 27 -1.46 -3.69 -0.01
N GLU A 28 -1.76 -4.41 1.07
CA GLU A 28 -3.11 -4.57 1.59
C GLU A 28 -3.43 -3.47 2.58
N LEU A 29 -4.62 -2.89 2.44
CA LEU A 29 -5.10 -1.74 3.22
C LEU A 29 -6.30 -2.20 4.05
N GLN A 30 -6.13 -2.27 5.37
CA GLN A 30 -7.18 -2.71 6.28
C GLN A 30 -7.50 -1.61 7.29
N GLY A 31 -8.76 -1.15 7.34
CA GLY A 31 -9.19 -0.21 8.38
C GLY A 31 -9.16 -0.84 9.77
N ILE A 32 -8.51 -0.17 10.72
CA ILE A 32 -8.37 -0.66 12.10
C ILE A 32 -9.10 0.22 13.13
N GLU A 33 -9.62 1.38 12.74
CA GLU A 33 -10.40 2.30 13.59
C GLU A 33 -11.88 2.27 13.22
N ALA A 34 -12.76 2.73 14.12
CA ALA A 34 -14.21 2.73 13.88
C ALA A 34 -14.62 3.45 12.58
N GLN A 35 -13.93 4.55 12.23
CA GLN A 35 -14.19 5.35 11.03
C GLN A 35 -13.66 4.71 9.73
N THR A 36 -12.61 3.88 9.83
CA THR A 36 -11.94 3.26 8.67
C THR A 36 -12.29 1.78 8.52
N GLN A 37 -12.84 1.12 9.54
CA GLN A 37 -13.20 -0.31 9.50
C GLN A 37 -14.19 -0.66 8.39
N GLN A 38 -15.04 0.29 8.00
CA GLN A 38 -15.99 0.12 6.89
C GLN A 38 -15.40 0.55 5.53
N ALA A 39 -14.18 1.09 5.53
CA ALA A 39 -13.52 1.55 4.32
C ALA A 39 -12.93 0.38 3.55
N THR A 40 -13.47 0.13 2.37
CA THR A 40 -12.92 -0.86 1.44
C THR A 40 -11.99 -0.15 0.46
N LEU A 41 -10.69 -0.15 0.76
CA LEU A 41 -9.66 0.32 -0.17
C LEU A 41 -9.13 -0.84 -1.01
N PRO A 42 -8.99 -0.67 -2.34
CA PRO A 42 -8.37 -1.69 -3.16
C PRO A 42 -6.90 -1.87 -2.76
N ALA A 43 -6.40 -3.10 -2.84
CA ALA A 43 -4.98 -3.36 -2.64
C ALA A 43 -4.16 -2.64 -3.73
N VAL A 44 -3.04 -2.04 -3.35
CA VAL A 44 -2.11 -1.43 -4.31
C VAL A 44 -1.17 -2.52 -4.81
N VAL A 45 -1.07 -2.67 -6.12
CA VAL A 45 -0.20 -3.66 -6.76
C VAL A 45 0.71 -2.95 -7.74
N LEU A 46 2.02 -3.19 -7.63
CA LEU A 46 3.04 -2.61 -8.48
C LEU A 46 4.00 -3.69 -8.98
N GLU A 47 4.36 -3.60 -10.25
CA GLU A 47 5.40 -4.41 -10.87
C GLU A 47 6.61 -3.52 -11.12
N ILE A 48 7.71 -3.81 -10.44
CA ILE A 48 8.91 -2.97 -10.49
C ILE A 48 10.10 -3.78 -10.99
N PRO A 49 10.76 -3.40 -12.10
CA PRO A 49 11.93 -4.11 -12.59
C PRO A 49 13.05 -4.16 -11.55
N LYS A 50 13.59 -5.36 -11.29
CA LYS A 50 14.69 -5.55 -10.32
C LYS A 50 15.96 -4.81 -10.71
N LEU A 51 16.18 -4.61 -12.01
CA LEU A 51 17.31 -3.84 -12.54
C LEU A 51 17.32 -2.37 -12.10
N LYS A 52 16.16 -1.84 -11.67
CA LYS A 52 16.03 -0.42 -11.29
C LYS A 52 16.22 -0.20 -9.79
N ILE A 53 15.78 -1.13 -8.95
CA ILE A 53 15.78 -0.96 -7.49
C ILE A 53 15.93 -2.31 -6.75
N ASP A 54 16.52 -2.27 -5.56
CA ASP A 54 16.51 -3.39 -4.62
C ASP A 54 15.13 -3.58 -3.97
N VAL A 55 14.98 -4.70 -3.25
CA VAL A 55 13.71 -5.12 -2.63
C VAL A 55 13.22 -4.15 -1.54
N LEU A 56 14.12 -3.53 -0.77
CA LEU A 56 13.73 -2.60 0.30
C LEU A 56 13.22 -1.30 -0.30
N MET A 57 13.86 -0.81 -1.36
CA MET A 57 13.33 0.31 -2.14
C MET A 57 11.96 -0.03 -2.76
N ALA A 58 11.78 -1.25 -3.29
CA ALA A 58 10.50 -1.68 -3.87
C ALA A 58 9.36 -1.70 -2.83
N LEU A 59 9.65 -2.22 -1.63
CA LEU A 59 8.73 -2.18 -0.49
C LEU A 59 8.40 -0.76 -0.05
N SER A 60 9.40 0.13 -0.02
CA SER A 60 9.18 1.55 0.33
C SER A 60 8.31 2.25 -0.71
N VAL A 61 8.47 1.97 -2.00
CA VAL A 61 7.64 2.58 -3.07
C VAL A 61 6.18 2.14 -2.92
N VAL A 62 5.93 0.84 -2.77
CA VAL A 62 4.55 0.34 -2.64
C VAL A 62 3.88 0.83 -1.34
N GLU A 63 4.64 0.98 -0.25
CA GLU A 63 4.15 1.58 0.99
C GLU A 63 3.72 3.05 0.77
N GLN A 64 4.54 3.85 0.10
CA GLN A 64 4.22 5.25 -0.17
C GLN A 64 2.99 5.38 -1.07
N SER A 65 2.85 4.54 -2.10
CA SER A 65 1.65 4.49 -2.95
C SER A 65 0.39 4.09 -2.16
N ALA A 66 0.53 3.16 -1.20
CA ALA A 66 -0.56 2.77 -0.31
C ALA A 66 -0.99 3.91 0.61
N LYS A 67 -0.03 4.65 1.19
CA LYS A 67 -0.28 5.85 1.99
C LYS A 67 -0.97 6.94 1.18
N GLN A 68 -0.53 7.18 -0.05
CA GLN A 68 -1.19 8.11 -0.96
C GLN A 68 -2.64 7.71 -1.23
N SER A 69 -2.93 6.43 -1.43
CA SER A 69 -4.30 5.93 -1.63
C SER A 69 -5.19 6.18 -0.40
N ILE A 70 -4.64 6.01 0.81
CA ILE A 70 -5.31 6.36 2.07
C ILE A 70 -5.58 7.87 2.14
N ASP A 71 -4.60 8.70 1.79
CA ASP A 71 -4.74 10.15 1.82
C ASP A 71 -5.79 10.65 0.84
N GLU A 72 -5.84 10.08 -0.37
CA GLU A 72 -6.88 10.38 -1.37
C GLU A 72 -8.27 9.96 -0.89
N TRP A 73 -8.38 8.87 -0.15
CA TRP A 73 -9.63 8.43 0.44
C TRP A 73 -10.10 9.39 1.54
N HIS A 74 -9.21 9.77 2.45
CA HIS A 74 -9.51 10.77 3.49
C HIS A 74 -9.91 12.10 2.88
N ALA A 75 -9.24 12.55 1.81
CA ALA A 75 -9.58 13.79 1.11
C ALA A 75 -10.96 13.76 0.43
N LYS A 76 -11.47 12.57 0.07
CA LYS A 76 -12.79 12.36 -0.52
C LYS A 76 -13.90 12.20 0.52
N GLN A 77 -13.56 11.93 1.78
CA GLN A 77 -14.56 11.96 2.83
C GLN A 77 -14.98 13.42 3.06
N PRO A 78 -16.29 13.73 3.06
CA PRO A 78 -16.72 15.05 3.47
C PRO A 78 -16.18 15.28 4.86
N ALA A 79 -15.39 16.35 5.03
CA ALA A 79 -14.94 16.78 6.35
C ALA A 79 -16.20 16.86 7.21
N VAL A 80 -16.30 15.97 8.21
CA VAL A 80 -17.35 16.07 9.21
C VAL A 80 -17.01 17.34 9.99
N ALA A 81 -17.65 18.43 9.57
CA ALA A 81 -17.64 19.74 10.23
C ALA A 81 -18.59 19.71 11.42
#